data_AF-A0A2G5X3R7-F1
#
_entry.id   AF-A0A2G5X3R7-F1
#
_cell.length_a   1.000
_cell.length_b   1.000
_cell.length_c   1.000
_cell.angle_alpha   90.00
_cell.angle_beta   90.00
_cell.angle_gamma   90.00
#
_symmetry.space_group_name_H-M   'P 1'
#
loop_
_entity.id
_entity.type
_entity.pdbx_description
1 polymer ?
#
loop_
_entity_poly.entity_id
_entity_poly.type
_entity_poly.pdbx_seq_one_letter_code
_entity_poly.pdbx_strand_id
1 'polypeptide(L)'
;MKLLIDEESIPLLPSLVHLVGINGALFMQQVHFRSLISKNFRDGHRWIYKTYKDWTKEFTFWSSNTIRRIIYDLENKGYLISTDHHNRMKIDNTKWYRIDYTRLPASAFEHEQVTCPEPPRALVEVEQVHVAELGKPITKELKESLKIKNKDQVEM
;
A
#
# COMPACT_ATOMS: atom_id res chain seq x y z
N MET A 1 -4.71 -12.88 0.23
CA MET A 1 -5.85 -12.94 -0.72
C MET A 1 -5.31 -12.82 -2.13
N LYS A 2 -5.87 -13.55 -3.10
CA LYS A 2 -5.50 -13.43 -4.52
C LYS A 2 -6.52 -12.54 -5.22
N LEU A 3 -6.06 -11.51 -5.93
CA LEU A 3 -6.93 -10.63 -6.72
C LEU A 3 -7.37 -11.32 -8.02
N LEU A 4 -8.48 -10.83 -8.60
CA LEU A 4 -8.98 -11.31 -9.89
C LEU A 4 -8.00 -11.02 -11.02
N ILE A 5 -7.33 -9.87 -10.94
CA ILE A 5 -6.29 -9.40 -11.86
C ILE A 5 -5.07 -9.05 -11.00
N ASP A 6 -3.88 -9.43 -11.46
CA ASP A 6 -2.62 -9.12 -10.76
C ASP A 6 -2.14 -7.71 -11.15
N GLU A 7 -2.71 -6.71 -10.50
CA GLU A 7 -2.39 -5.29 -10.70
C GLU A 7 -2.36 -4.53 -9.37
N GLU A 8 -1.77 -3.33 -9.38
CA GLU A 8 -1.72 -2.47 -8.20
C GLU A 8 -3.12 -1.93 -7.88
N SER A 9 -3.68 -2.38 -6.75
CA SER A 9 -5.02 -1.96 -6.31
C SER A 9 -4.98 -0.61 -5.60
N ILE A 10 -5.90 0.29 -5.93
CA ILE A 10 -6.15 1.50 -5.14
C ILE A 10 -7.02 1.12 -3.93
N PRO A 11 -6.57 1.33 -2.68
CA PRO A 11 -7.38 1.06 -1.50
C PRO A 11 -8.66 1.91 -1.51
N LEU A 12 -9.82 1.31 -1.23
CA LEU A 12 -11.08 2.05 -1.12
C LEU A 12 -11.67 1.84 0.28
N LEU A 13 -11.78 2.92 1.04
CA LEU A 13 -12.31 2.88 2.41
C LEU A 13 -13.81 3.18 2.40
N PRO A 14 -14.69 2.26 2.83
CA PRO A 14 -16.13 2.49 2.85
C PRO A 14 -16.53 3.75 3.62
N SER A 15 -15.88 4.04 4.75
CA SER A 15 -16.13 5.25 5.53
C SER A 15 -15.87 6.53 4.73
N LEU A 16 -14.82 6.55 3.90
CA LEU A 16 -14.53 7.67 3.01
C LEU A 16 -15.56 7.76 1.87
N VAL A 17 -16.02 6.62 1.35
CA VAL A 17 -17.09 6.58 0.33
C VAL A 17 -18.39 7.20 0.86
N HIS A 18 -18.77 6.93 2.11
CA HIS A 18 -19.95 7.56 2.70
C HIS A 18 -19.80 9.08 2.84
N LEU A 19 -18.58 9.58 3.06
CA LEU A 19 -18.32 11.00 3.25
C LEU A 19 -18.33 11.80 1.94
N VAL A 20 -17.70 11.28 0.89
CA VAL A 20 -17.46 12.04 -0.36
C VAL A 20 -17.98 11.38 -1.63
N GLY A 21 -18.55 10.18 -1.53
CA GLY A 21 -18.95 9.35 -2.66
C GLY A 21 -17.79 8.57 -3.27
N ILE A 22 -18.08 7.55 -4.07
CA ILE A 22 -17.07 6.61 -4.60
C ILE A 22 -15.97 7.30 -5.43
N ASN A 23 -16.37 8.22 -6.31
CA ASN A 23 -15.42 8.93 -7.18
C ASN A 23 -14.52 9.88 -6.38
N GLY A 24 -15.11 10.61 -5.42
CA GLY A 24 -14.39 11.50 -4.53
C GLY A 24 -13.42 10.72 -3.65
N ALA A 25 -13.85 9.60 -3.08
CA ALA A 25 -13.04 8.76 -2.21
C ALA A 25 -11.82 8.19 -2.93
N LEU A 26 -12.03 7.65 -4.14
CA LEU A 26 -10.94 7.10 -4.93
C LEU A 26 -9.92 8.17 -5.34
N PHE A 27 -10.41 9.35 -5.76
CA PHE A 27 -9.54 10.47 -6.10
C PHE A 27 -8.76 10.99 -4.88
N MET A 28 -9.43 11.18 -3.74
CA MET A 28 -8.78 11.60 -2.49
C MET A 28 -7.74 10.59 -2.03
N GLN A 29 -8.03 9.30 -2.08
CA GLN A 29 -7.05 8.27 -1.70
C GLN A 29 -5.79 8.37 -2.57
N GLN A 30 -5.96 8.57 -3.88
CA GLN A 30 -4.83 8.70 -4.78
C GLN A 30 -4.02 9.99 -4.53
N VAL A 31 -4.69 11.11 -4.27
CA VAL A 31 -4.03 12.36 -3.87
C VAL A 31 -3.25 12.16 -2.57
N HIS A 32 -3.83 11.46 -1.58
CA HIS A 32 -3.17 11.16 -0.32
C HIS A 32 -1.89 10.36 -0.54
N PHE A 33 -1.98 9.24 -1.26
CA PHE A 33 -0.83 8.39 -1.58
C PHE A 33 0.28 9.19 -2.28
N ARG A 34 -0.08 9.97 -3.31
CA ARG A 34 0.89 10.82 -4.02
C ARG A 34 1.50 11.88 -3.11
N SER A 35 0.75 12.42 -2.14
CA SER A 35 1.27 13.38 -1.15
C SER A 35 2.28 12.74 -0.20
N LEU A 36 2.08 11.47 0.19
CA LEU A 36 3.03 10.74 1.06
C LEU A 36 4.42 10.63 0.43
N ILE A 37 4.48 10.37 -0.88
CA ILE A 37 5.74 10.24 -1.64
C ILE A 37 6.25 11.57 -2.22
N SER A 38 5.48 12.66 -2.09
CA SER A 38 5.86 13.95 -2.62
C SER A 38 6.96 14.60 -1.80
N LYS A 39 7.97 15.12 -2.49
CA LYS A 39 9.04 15.95 -1.90
C LYS A 39 8.70 17.44 -1.90
N ASN A 40 7.54 17.82 -2.45
CA ASN A 40 7.14 19.22 -2.59
C ASN A 40 6.46 19.68 -1.30
N PHE A 41 7.25 20.28 -0.41
CA PHE A 41 6.77 20.88 0.83
C PHE A 41 6.71 22.40 0.70
N ARG A 42 5.54 23.00 0.90
CA ARG A 42 5.30 24.45 0.84
C ARG A 42 4.20 24.86 1.81
N ASP A 43 4.37 26.00 2.45
CA ASP A 43 3.42 26.58 3.41
C ASP A 43 3.00 25.61 4.52
N GLY A 44 3.95 24.80 5.03
CA GLY A 44 3.69 23.81 6.07
C GLY A 44 2.98 22.54 5.57
N HIS A 45 2.72 22.40 4.27
CA HIS A 45 1.98 21.29 3.70
C HIS A 45 2.74 20.57 2.59
N ARG A 46 2.48 19.27 2.44
CA ARG A 46 2.90 18.49 1.27
C ARG A 46 1.88 18.67 0.15
N TRP A 47 2.38 18.99 -1.03
CA TRP A 47 1.59 19.22 -2.22
C TRP A 47 1.97 18.26 -3.33
N ILE A 48 1.03 18.00 -4.23
CA ILE A 48 1.29 17.32 -5.50
C ILE A 48 0.93 18.27 -6.63
N TYR A 49 1.73 18.31 -7.68
CA TYR A 49 1.44 19.10 -8.87
C TYR A 49 1.14 18.16 -10.03
N LYS A 50 -0.02 18.31 -10.67
CA LYS A 50 -0.43 17.48 -11.82
C LYS A 50 -1.36 18.26 -12.74
N THR A 51 -1.35 17.94 -14.02
CA THR A 51 -2.39 18.44 -14.94
C THR A 51 -3.61 17.51 -14.91
N TYR A 52 -4.76 17.99 -15.41
CA TYR A 52 -5.93 17.12 -15.61
C TYR A 52 -5.62 15.94 -16.54
N LYS A 53 -4.73 16.13 -17.53
CA LYS A 53 -4.30 15.06 -18.44
C LYS A 53 -3.48 14.00 -17.70
N ASP A 54 -2.63 14.40 -16.76
CA ASP A 54 -1.85 13.44 -15.96
C ASP A 54 -2.74 12.67 -14.96
N TRP A 55 -3.83 13.28 -14.49
CA TRP A 55 -4.85 12.54 -13.74
C TRP A 55 -5.57 11.51 -14.60
N THR A 56 -5.94 11.86 -15.83
CA THR A 56 -6.54 10.91 -16.79
C THR A 56 -5.60 9.73 -17.13
N LYS A 57 -4.28 9.90 -17.07
CA LYS A 57 -3.33 8.79 -17.24
C LYS A 57 -3.34 7.78 -16.08
N GLU A 58 -3.58 8.25 -14.85
CA GLU A 58 -3.68 7.37 -13.67
C GLU A 58 -5.08 6.76 -13.54
N PHE A 59 -6.11 7.55 -13.86
CA PHE A 59 -7.49 7.12 -13.89
C PHE A 59 -7.94 6.95 -15.34
N THR A 60 -7.41 5.92 -16.01
CA THR A 60 -7.64 5.65 -17.45
C THR A 60 -9.10 5.40 -17.79
N PHE A 61 -9.92 5.04 -16.81
CA PHE A 61 -11.36 4.84 -16.92
C PHE A 61 -12.19 6.13 -16.78
N TRP A 62 -11.58 7.27 -16.46
CA TRP A 62 -12.25 8.57 -16.38
C TRP A 62 -11.80 9.54 -17.46
N SER A 63 -12.76 10.18 -18.12
CA SER A 63 -12.47 11.32 -19.00
C SER A 63 -11.89 12.51 -18.22
N SER A 64 -11.16 13.40 -18.90
CA SER A 64 -10.69 14.65 -18.27
C SER A 64 -11.85 15.53 -17.74
N ASN A 65 -13.03 15.45 -18.35
CA ASN A 65 -14.22 16.14 -17.85
C ASN A 65 -14.73 15.54 -16.54
N THR A 66 -14.70 14.22 -16.40
CA THR A 66 -15.04 13.53 -15.16
C THR A 66 -14.09 13.91 -14.05
N ILE A 67 -12.77 13.89 -14.32
CA ILE A 67 -11.75 14.35 -13.36
C ILE A 67 -12.02 15.79 -12.91
N ARG A 68 -12.29 16.70 -13.85
CA ARG A 68 -12.58 18.10 -13.52
C ARG A 68 -13.81 18.23 -12.61
N ARG A 69 -14.87 17.46 -12.88
CA ARG A 69 -16.08 17.44 -12.04
C ARG A 69 -15.81 16.91 -10.63
N ILE A 70 -15.02 15.85 -10.51
CA ILE A 70 -14.64 15.26 -9.20
C ILE A 70 -13.84 16.28 -8.39
N ILE A 71 -12.81 16.88 -9.00
CA ILE A 71 -11.97 17.89 -8.34
C ILE A 71 -12.83 19.07 -7.87
N TYR A 72 -13.70 19.60 -8.74
CA TYR A 72 -14.59 20.70 -8.40
C TYR A 72 -15.54 20.36 -7.25
N ASP A 73 -16.12 19.16 -7.24
CA ASP A 73 -16.99 18.71 -6.14
C ASP A 73 -16.24 18.60 -4.81
N LEU A 74 -15.03 18.06 -4.82
CA LEU A 74 -14.17 17.96 -3.62
C LEU A 74 -13.70 19.33 -3.12
N GLU A 75 -13.41 20.27 -4.02
CA GLU A 75 -13.06 21.66 -3.70
C GLU A 75 -14.24 22.37 -3.04
N ASN A 76 -15.45 22.24 -3.60
CA ASN A 76 -16.66 22.84 -3.04
C ASN A 76 -17.02 22.29 -1.67
N LYS A 77 -16.79 20.98 -1.45
CA LYS A 77 -16.96 20.34 -0.14
C LYS A 77 -15.85 20.70 0.86
N GLY A 78 -14.78 21.33 0.40
CA GLY A 78 -13.64 21.77 1.21
C GLY A 78 -12.61 20.68 1.50
N TYR A 79 -12.76 19.46 0.98
CA TYR A 79 -11.82 18.36 1.24
C TYR A 79 -10.52 18.46 0.44
N LEU A 80 -10.58 19.10 -0.72
CA LEU A 80 -9.44 19.26 -1.61
C LEU A 80 -9.13 20.76 -1.76
N ILE A 81 -7.89 21.12 -1.48
CA ILE A 81 -7.38 22.47 -1.72
C ILE A 81 -6.49 22.41 -2.94
N SER A 82 -6.67 23.38 -3.84
CA SER A 82 -5.87 23.48 -5.04
C SER A 82 -5.44 24.91 -5.33
N THR A 83 -4.29 25.05 -5.99
CA THR A 83 -3.73 26.36 -6.35
C THR A 83 -2.85 26.24 -7.60
N ASP A 84 -2.76 27.31 -8.36
CA ASP A 84 -1.80 27.50 -9.45
C ASP A 84 -0.68 28.49 -9.08
N HIS A 85 -0.79 29.13 -7.90
CA HIS A 85 0.13 30.17 -7.44
C HIS A 85 1.59 29.68 -7.29
N HIS A 86 1.77 28.38 -7.10
CA HIS A 86 3.07 27.76 -6.96
C HIS A 86 3.82 27.58 -8.29
N ASN A 87 3.17 27.84 -9.44
CA ASN A 87 3.78 27.75 -10.76
C ASN A 87 4.71 28.94 -11.02
N ARG A 88 5.87 28.66 -11.64
CA ARG A 88 6.87 29.70 -11.95
C ARG A 88 6.50 30.52 -13.18
N MET A 89 5.69 29.97 -14.08
CA MET A 89 5.31 30.59 -15.35
C MET A 89 3.79 30.56 -15.50
N LYS A 90 3.19 31.63 -16.05
CA LYS A 90 1.74 31.73 -16.29
C LYS A 90 1.22 30.77 -17.38
N ILE A 91 2.10 30.24 -18.22
CA ILE A 91 1.76 29.29 -19.28
C ILE A 91 1.67 27.86 -18.73
N ASP A 92 2.19 27.62 -17.52
CA ASP A 92 2.14 26.31 -16.87
C ASP A 92 0.70 26.04 -16.39
N ASN A 93 0.04 25.09 -17.04
CA ASN A 93 -1.32 24.67 -16.73
C ASN A 93 -1.37 23.59 -15.63
N THR A 94 -0.26 23.36 -14.92
CA THR A 94 -0.20 22.44 -13.80
C THR A 94 -0.96 23.02 -12.60
N LYS A 95 -1.74 22.20 -11.90
CA LYS A 95 -2.41 22.61 -10.66
C LYS A 95 -1.78 21.85 -9.50
N TRP A 96 -1.60 22.55 -8.39
CA TRP A 96 -1.15 21.98 -7.13
C TRP A 96 -2.36 21.55 -6.33
N TYR A 97 -2.27 20.39 -5.68
CA TYR A 97 -3.34 19.78 -4.89
C TYR A 97 -2.82 19.33 -3.53
N ARG A 98 -3.65 19.47 -2.51
CA ARG A 98 -3.49 18.83 -1.20
C ARG A 98 -4.85 18.54 -0.58
N ILE A 99 -4.90 17.57 0.32
CA ILE A 99 -6.09 17.28 1.12
C ILE A 99 -6.13 18.25 2.30
N ASP A 100 -7.32 18.77 2.59
CA ASP A 100 -7.59 19.45 3.85
C ASP A 100 -7.99 18.42 4.92
N TYR A 101 -7.00 17.90 5.63
CA TYR A 101 -7.23 16.91 6.69
C TYR A 101 -8.05 17.45 7.85
N THR A 102 -8.16 18.78 8.03
CA THR A 102 -8.96 19.39 9.10
C THR A 102 -10.47 19.24 8.88
N ARG A 103 -10.88 18.96 7.63
CA ARG A 103 -12.28 18.73 7.27
C ARG A 103 -12.73 17.29 7.45
N LEU A 104 -11.79 16.37 7.68
CA LEU A 104 -12.12 14.97 7.93
C LEU A 104 -12.62 14.80 9.37
N PRO A 105 -13.60 13.92 9.61
CA PRO A 105 -14.07 13.66 10.98
C PRO A 105 -12.94 13.08 11.83
N ALA A 106 -12.91 13.42 13.13
CA ALA A 106 -11.87 12.92 14.04
C ALA A 106 -11.78 11.38 14.07
N SER A 107 -12.94 10.71 13.95
CA SER A 107 -13.04 9.26 13.87
C SER A 107 -12.39 8.65 12.62
N ALA A 108 -12.00 9.44 11.61
CA ALA A 108 -11.28 8.95 10.45
C ALA A 108 -9.81 8.59 10.75
N PHE A 109 -9.26 9.09 11.87
CA PHE A 109 -7.87 8.88 12.26
C PHE A 109 -7.71 7.87 13.41
N GLU A 110 -8.84 7.41 13.96
CA GLU A 110 -8.89 6.44 15.04
C GLU A 110 -9.18 5.05 14.46
N HIS A 111 -8.13 4.40 13.94
CA HIS A 111 -8.10 2.96 14.05
C HIS A 111 -7.41 2.64 15.37
N GLU A 112 -8.21 2.34 16.39
CA GLU A 112 -7.71 1.65 17.56
C GLU A 112 -6.85 0.47 17.09
N GLN A 113 -5.64 0.40 17.65
CA GLN A 113 -4.82 -0.78 17.54
C GLN A 113 -5.67 -1.95 18.01
N VAL A 114 -6.04 -2.83 17.08
CA VAL A 114 -6.57 -4.15 17.43
C VAL A 114 -5.43 -4.84 18.18
N THR A 115 -5.42 -4.72 19.50
CA THR A 115 -4.64 -5.59 20.35
C THR A 115 -5.27 -6.96 20.16
N CYS A 116 -4.64 -7.78 19.33
CA CYS A 116 -4.98 -9.19 19.24
C CYS A 116 -4.97 -9.75 20.68
N PRO A 117 -6.03 -10.42 21.17
CA PRO A 117 -5.92 -11.15 22.41
C PRO A 117 -4.78 -12.16 22.24
N GLU A 118 -3.75 -12.04 23.08
CA GLU A 118 -2.66 -13.02 23.12
C GLU A 118 -3.31 -14.42 23.24
N PRO A 119 -2.95 -15.39 22.38
CA PRO A 119 -3.43 -16.75 22.57
C PRO A 119 -2.99 -17.22 23.97
N PRO A 120 -3.81 -18.00 24.69
CA PRO A 120 -3.47 -18.43 26.03
C PRO A 120 -2.12 -19.15 25.99
N ARG A 121 -1.10 -18.59 26.65
CA ARG A 121 0.17 -19.31 26.84
C ARG A 121 -0.15 -20.54 27.67
N ALA A 122 -0.09 -21.71 27.04
CA ALA A 122 -0.10 -22.97 27.76
C ALA A 122 1.09 -22.96 28.73
N LEU A 123 0.80 -23.07 30.02
CA LEU A 123 1.82 -23.32 31.03
C LEU A 123 2.38 -24.72 30.77
N VAL A 124 3.61 -24.79 30.28
CA VAL A 124 4.38 -26.02 30.30
C VAL A 124 5.37 -25.88 31.45
N GLU A 125 5.01 -26.48 32.58
CA GLU A 125 5.98 -26.81 33.63
C GLU A 125 7.01 -27.77 33.03
N VAL A 126 8.28 -27.38 33.05
CA VAL A 126 9.38 -28.27 32.72
C VAL A 126 10.23 -28.44 33.97
N GLU A 127 9.94 -29.52 34.68
CA GLU A 127 10.78 -30.06 35.73
C GLU A 127 12.02 -30.70 35.07
N GLN A 128 13.21 -30.16 35.34
CA GLN A 128 14.47 -30.76 34.89
C GLN A 128 14.83 -31.94 35.80
N VAL A 129 14.85 -33.15 35.25
CA VAL A 129 15.51 -34.31 35.86
C VAL A 129 16.63 -34.83 34.94
N HIS A 130 17.71 -35.25 35.59
CA HIS A 130 19.09 -35.34 35.14
C HIS A 130 19.43 -36.39 34.06
N VAL A 131 20.59 -36.13 33.43
CA VAL A 131 21.30 -36.87 32.37
C VAL A 131 22.02 -38.13 32.89
N ALA A 132 21.98 -39.23 32.13
CA ALA A 132 22.99 -40.30 31.97
C ALA A 132 22.43 -41.33 30.97
N GLU A 133 23.14 -42.02 30.06
CA GLU A 133 24.56 -42.32 29.91
C GLU A 133 24.87 -42.83 28.48
N LEU A 134 26.17 -42.86 28.15
CA LEU A 134 26.78 -43.27 26.88
C LEU A 134 26.53 -44.75 26.47
N GLY A 135 26.46 -44.99 25.15
CA GLY A 135 26.69 -46.30 24.53
C GLY A 135 27.06 -46.22 23.05
N LYS A 136 28.13 -46.91 22.64
CA LYS A 136 28.95 -46.77 21.40
C LYS A 136 28.28 -47.21 20.07
N PRO A 137 28.86 -46.84 18.90
CA PRO A 137 28.19 -46.91 17.59
C PRO A 137 28.29 -48.30 16.95
N ILE A 138 27.29 -48.64 16.12
CA ILE A 138 27.35 -49.81 15.24
C ILE A 138 27.20 -49.36 13.78
N THR A 139 28.03 -49.99 12.99
CA THR A 139 28.47 -49.74 11.62
C THR A 139 27.50 -50.17 10.51
N LYS A 140 27.65 -49.46 9.36
CA LYS A 140 27.64 -49.95 7.96
C LYS A 140 26.31 -50.20 7.22
N GLU A 141 26.37 -49.72 5.97
CA GLU A 141 25.75 -50.23 4.74
C GLU A 141 24.30 -49.84 4.39
N LEU A 142 24.18 -48.84 3.51
CA LEU A 142 23.46 -48.95 2.23
C LEU A 142 23.85 -47.76 1.33
N LYS A 143 25.03 -47.87 0.72
CA LYS A 143 25.55 -46.97 -0.31
C LYS A 143 25.69 -47.76 -1.60
N GLU A 144 24.58 -48.23 -2.16
CA GLU A 144 24.61 -49.05 -3.39
C GLU A 144 23.48 -48.78 -4.41
N SER A 145 22.56 -47.84 -4.18
CA SER A 145 21.47 -47.58 -5.15
C SER A 145 21.58 -46.29 -5.99
N LEU A 146 22.70 -45.54 -5.92
CA LEU A 146 22.84 -44.26 -6.66
C LEU A 146 23.96 -44.22 -7.72
N LYS A 147 24.49 -45.37 -8.14
CA LYS A 147 25.44 -45.47 -9.27
C LYS A 147 24.91 -46.37 -10.38
N ILE A 148 23.80 -46.01 -11.00
CA ILE A 148 23.54 -46.28 -12.44
C ILE A 148 22.64 -45.14 -12.93
N LYS A 149 23.05 -44.50 -14.03
CA LYS A 149 22.51 -43.28 -14.67
C LYS A 149 23.05 -41.96 -14.10
N ASN A 150 24.31 -41.66 -14.46
CA ASN A 150 24.65 -40.47 -15.29
C ASN A 150 26.19 -40.24 -15.32
N LYS A 151 26.86 -40.97 -16.21
CA LYS A 151 28.17 -40.72 -16.85
C LYS A 151 28.09 -41.50 -18.16
N ASP A 152 28.47 -41.04 -19.34
CA ASP A 152 28.95 -39.77 -19.90
C ASP A 152 28.48 -39.83 -21.35
N GLN A 153 28.38 -38.69 -22.04
CA GLN A 153 29.11 -38.47 -23.30
C GLN A 153 29.17 -36.97 -23.57
N VAL A 154 30.39 -36.43 -23.44
CA VAL A 154 30.87 -35.24 -24.12
C VAL A 154 31.89 -35.72 -25.16
N GLU A 155 31.96 -34.99 -26.29
CA GLU A 155 32.89 -35.06 -27.44
C GLU A 155 32.37 -35.74 -28.72
N MET A 156 31.86 -34.93 -29.65
CA MET A 156 32.63 -34.34 -30.76
C MET A 156 32.05 -32.97 -31.14
#